data_AF-A0A8J7GWB2-F1
#
_entry.id   AF-A0A8J7GWB2-F1
#
_cell.length_a   1.000
_cell.length_b   1.000
_cell.length_c   1.000
_cell.angle_alpha   90.00
_cell.angle_beta   90.00
_cell.angle_gamma   90.00
#
_symmetry.space_group_name_H-M   'P 1'
#
loop_
_entity.id
_entity.type
_entity.pdbx_description
1 polymer ?
#
loop_
_entity_poly.entity_id
_entity_poly.type
_entity_poly.pdbx_seq_one_letter_code
_entity_poly.pdbx_strand_id
1 'polypeptide(L)'
;MELFSHDHYDPMRVAGAHRRHILWVPGLSAHRARYAPSEGVYLMPAECDSVTFVDTLTHAQARAELAGAAVSDLATATARLASARLIPLAELAVALVAGGGGIEAAGQVLGVLPSTVRARVDTLTLRERRTLDALTIEARRDRGGRVRAEEHLLAARFGVPLAVS
;
A
#
# COMPACT_ATOMS: atom_id res chain seq x y z
N MET A 1 -4.00 -21.53 -27.23
CA MET A 1 -3.68 -20.10 -27.09
C MET A 1 -2.66 -20.01 -25.96
N GLU A 2 -1.38 -20.01 -26.34
CA GLU A 2 -0.26 -20.08 -25.40
C GLU A 2 -0.10 -18.71 -24.71
N LEU A 3 -0.22 -18.69 -23.38
CA LEU A 3 -0.33 -17.48 -22.56
C LEU A 3 0.93 -17.16 -21.76
N PHE A 4 2.08 -17.74 -22.11
CA PHE A 4 3.32 -17.53 -21.35
C PHE A 4 4.54 -17.51 -22.27
N SER A 5 4.92 -16.32 -22.76
CA SER A 5 6.31 -16.08 -23.15
C SER A 5 7.11 -15.89 -21.87
N HIS A 6 8.07 -16.79 -21.65
CA HIS A 6 9.06 -16.76 -20.58
C HIS A 6 9.87 -15.45 -20.65
N ASP A 7 10.02 -14.74 -19.51
CA ASP A 7 11.28 -14.08 -19.13
C ASP A 7 11.26 -13.28 -17.81
N HIS A 8 10.15 -13.18 -17.07
CA HIS A 8 10.21 -12.61 -15.70
C HIS A 8 9.42 -13.48 -14.72
N TYR A 9 10.15 -14.38 -14.03
CA TYR A 9 9.64 -15.05 -12.84
C TYR A 9 9.54 -14.01 -11.71
N ASP A 10 8.34 -13.50 -11.46
CA ASP A 10 8.04 -12.65 -10.32
C ASP A 10 7.27 -13.47 -9.26
N PRO A 11 7.91 -13.86 -8.15
CA PRO A 11 7.26 -14.64 -7.09
C PRO A 11 6.08 -13.90 -6.44
N MET A 12 5.98 -12.57 -6.56
CA MET A 12 4.84 -11.78 -6.07
C MET A 12 3.60 -11.90 -6.97
N ARG A 13 3.80 -12.19 -8.26
CA ARG A 13 2.72 -12.40 -9.24
C ARG A 13 1.97 -13.72 -8.99
N VAL A 14 2.67 -14.71 -8.43
CA VAL A 14 2.09 -15.99 -7.97
C VAL A 14 1.42 -15.82 -6.59
N ALA A 15 2.03 -15.06 -5.68
CA ALA A 15 1.46 -14.77 -4.36
C ALA A 15 0.14 -13.96 -4.45
N GLY A 16 0.02 -13.04 -5.42
CA GLY A 16 -1.19 -12.27 -5.69
C GLY A 16 -2.36 -13.07 -6.29
N ALA A 17 -2.12 -14.29 -6.79
CA ALA A 17 -3.12 -15.10 -7.50
C ALA A 17 -3.97 -15.99 -6.59
N HIS A 18 -3.68 -16.06 -5.28
CA HIS A 18 -4.20 -17.15 -4.46
C HIS A 18 -5.62 -17.02 -3.92
N ARG A 19 -6.40 -15.95 -4.23
CA ARG A 19 -7.80 -15.88 -3.76
C ARG A 19 -8.88 -15.32 -4.71
N ARG A 20 -8.55 -14.64 -5.82
CA ARG A 20 -9.50 -14.24 -6.90
C ARG A 20 -8.73 -14.01 -8.22
N HIS A 21 -9.35 -14.30 -9.37
CA HIS A 21 -8.69 -14.25 -10.68
C HIS A 21 -8.27 -12.83 -11.09
N ILE A 22 -7.05 -12.66 -11.59
CA ILE A 22 -6.55 -11.41 -12.17
C ILE A 22 -6.52 -11.55 -13.69
N LEU A 23 -7.08 -10.59 -14.42
CA LEU A 23 -7.04 -10.51 -15.87
C LEU A 23 -6.19 -9.32 -16.30
N TRP A 24 -5.13 -9.60 -17.05
CA TRP A 24 -4.22 -8.58 -17.58
C TRP A 24 -4.78 -8.01 -18.88
N VAL A 25 -5.05 -6.71 -18.91
CA VAL A 25 -5.68 -5.97 -20.02
C VAL A 25 -4.66 -5.04 -20.67
N PRO A 26 -4.24 -5.32 -21.92
CA PRO A 26 -3.46 -4.38 -22.73
C PRO A 26 -4.21 -3.07 -22.94
N GLY A 27 -3.52 -1.93 -22.88
CA GLY A 27 -4.10 -0.60 -23.09
C GLY A 27 -4.93 -0.06 -21.91
N LEU A 28 -5.08 -0.82 -20.82
CA LEU A 28 -5.59 -0.26 -19.56
C LEU A 28 -4.49 0.62 -18.96
N SER A 29 -4.83 1.85 -18.57
CA SER A 29 -3.87 2.78 -17.95
C SER A 29 -3.21 2.13 -16.74
N ALA A 30 -1.87 2.17 -16.68
CA ALA A 30 -1.03 1.58 -15.63
C ALA A 30 -1.53 1.85 -14.20
N HIS A 31 -2.25 2.96 -13.98
CA HIS A 31 -2.74 3.41 -12.68
C HIS A 31 -4.22 3.10 -12.40
N ARG A 32 -4.90 2.28 -13.22
CA ARG A 32 -6.35 2.04 -13.10
C ARG A 32 -6.74 0.58 -13.25
N ALA A 33 -6.45 -0.22 -12.24
CA ALA A 33 -7.11 -1.52 -12.09
C ALA A 33 -8.58 -1.32 -11.78
N ARG A 34 -9.40 -2.27 -12.20
CA ARG A 34 -10.83 -2.25 -11.95
C ARG A 34 -11.25 -3.61 -11.43
N TYR A 35 -12.01 -3.62 -10.35
CA TYR A 35 -12.73 -4.83 -9.98
C TYR A 35 -13.94 -4.98 -10.91
N ALA A 36 -14.09 -6.15 -11.54
CA ALA A 36 -15.23 -6.51 -12.39
C ALA A 36 -16.14 -7.47 -11.60
N PRO A 37 -17.20 -6.96 -10.94
CA PRO A 37 -18.00 -7.76 -10.00
C PRO A 37 -18.74 -8.91 -10.68
N SER A 38 -19.15 -8.73 -11.94
CA SER A 38 -19.87 -9.73 -12.74
C SER A 38 -19.06 -11.00 -13.00
N GLU A 39 -17.73 -10.89 -13.02
CA GLU A 39 -16.82 -11.99 -13.31
C GLU A 39 -15.99 -12.41 -12.08
N GLY A 40 -16.10 -11.68 -10.97
CA GLY A 40 -15.31 -11.93 -9.77
C GLY A 40 -13.81 -11.74 -9.97
N VAL A 41 -13.41 -10.95 -10.99
CA VAL A 41 -12.01 -10.77 -11.39
C VAL A 41 -11.51 -9.33 -11.20
N TYR A 42 -10.19 -9.18 -11.06
CA TYR A 42 -9.51 -7.89 -11.10
C TYR A 42 -8.89 -7.66 -12.48
N LEU A 43 -9.29 -6.59 -13.15
CA LEU A 43 -8.72 -6.13 -14.41
C LEU A 43 -7.48 -5.28 -14.10
N MET A 44 -6.31 -5.72 -14.56
CA MET A 44 -5.02 -5.06 -14.32
C MET A 44 -4.36 -4.63 -15.62
N PRO A 45 -3.62 -3.51 -15.67
CA PRO A 45 -2.81 -3.13 -16.82
C PRO A 45 -1.75 -4.19 -17.11
N ALA A 46 -1.59 -4.56 -18.38
CA ALA A 46 -0.55 -5.51 -18.79
C ALA A 46 0.87 -5.01 -18.45
N GLU A 47 1.05 -3.68 -18.42
CA GLU A 47 2.30 -2.99 -18.10
C GLU A 47 2.10 -2.20 -16.80
N CYS A 48 2.39 -2.82 -15.65
CA CYS A 48 2.47 -2.13 -14.37
C CYS A 48 3.71 -2.59 -13.60
N ASP A 49 4.41 -1.65 -12.96
CA ASP A 49 5.45 -1.98 -11.98
C ASP A 49 4.85 -2.55 -10.68
N SER A 50 5.71 -3.14 -9.85
CA SER A 50 5.29 -3.80 -8.61
C SER A 50 4.64 -2.84 -7.59
N VAL A 51 5.09 -1.59 -7.54
CA VAL A 51 4.54 -0.56 -6.63
C VAL A 51 3.13 -0.20 -7.04
N THR A 52 2.94 0.07 -8.33
CA THR A 52 1.64 0.38 -8.93
C THR A 52 0.71 -0.83 -8.82
N PHE A 53 1.19 -2.05 -9.02
CA PHE A 53 0.40 -3.26 -8.84
C PHE A 53 -0.18 -3.36 -7.42
N VAL A 54 0.68 -3.24 -6.40
CA VAL A 54 0.27 -3.33 -4.99
C VAL A 54 -0.71 -2.23 -4.61
N ASP A 55 -0.44 -0.99 -5.00
CA ASP A 55 -1.33 0.14 -4.74
C ASP A 55 -2.72 -0.10 -5.35
N THR A 56 -2.74 -0.46 -6.62
CA THR A 56 -3.97 -0.57 -7.39
C THR A 56 -4.80 -1.78 -6.96
N LEU A 57 -4.17 -2.90 -6.63
CA LEU A 57 -4.83 -4.08 -6.08
C LEU A 57 -5.47 -3.76 -4.73
N THR A 58 -4.75 -3.06 -3.86
CA THR A 58 -5.25 -2.69 -2.53
C THR A 58 -6.45 -1.75 -2.61
N HIS A 59 -6.41 -0.78 -3.53
CA HIS A 59 -7.55 0.09 -3.85
C HIS A 59 -8.76 -0.69 -4.37
N ALA A 60 -8.55 -1.67 -5.24
CA ALA A 60 -9.63 -2.49 -5.76
C ALA A 60 -10.25 -3.40 -4.68
N GLN A 61 -9.44 -3.96 -3.78
CA GLN A 61 -9.91 -4.71 -2.60
C GLN A 61 -10.73 -3.83 -1.66
N ALA A 62 -10.23 -2.64 -1.30
CA ALA A 62 -10.95 -1.69 -0.45
C ALA A 62 -12.30 -1.31 -1.05
N ARG A 63 -12.36 -1.08 -2.37
CA ARG A 63 -13.61 -0.77 -3.08
C ARG A 63 -14.59 -1.94 -3.04
N ALA A 64 -14.10 -3.17 -3.19
CA ALA A 64 -14.94 -4.37 -3.14
C ALA A 64 -15.52 -4.61 -1.74
N GLU A 65 -14.76 -4.34 -0.68
CA GLU A 65 -15.25 -4.45 0.70
C GLU A 65 -16.27 -3.39 1.07
N LEU A 66 -16.10 -2.18 0.54
CA LEU A 66 -17.06 -1.09 0.72
C LEU A 66 -18.23 -1.16 -0.28
N ALA A 67 -18.25 -2.16 -1.17
CA ALA A 67 -19.35 -2.36 -2.10
C ALA A 67 -20.61 -2.73 -1.31
N GLY A 68 -21.59 -1.83 -1.29
CA GLY A 68 -22.82 -1.98 -0.50
C GLY A 68 -22.77 -1.39 0.91
N ALA A 69 -21.65 -0.79 1.32
CA ALA A 69 -21.58 -0.05 2.57
C ALA A 69 -22.34 1.29 2.47
N ALA A 70 -23.07 1.66 3.52
CA ALA A 70 -23.74 2.96 3.63
C ALA A 70 -22.75 4.06 4.02
N VAL A 71 -21.83 4.40 3.10
CA VAL A 71 -20.84 5.46 3.28
C VAL A 71 -21.20 6.68 2.43
N SER A 72 -21.11 7.88 3.02
CA SER A 72 -21.46 9.14 2.36
C SER A 72 -20.53 9.51 1.20
N ASP A 73 -19.25 9.16 1.33
CA ASP A 73 -18.25 9.32 0.28
C ASP A 73 -17.44 8.02 0.12
N LEU A 74 -17.85 7.23 -0.86
CA LEU A 74 -17.21 5.96 -1.19
C LEU A 74 -15.76 6.16 -1.67
N ALA A 75 -15.45 7.25 -2.35
CA ALA A 75 -14.11 7.51 -2.87
C ALA A 75 -13.14 7.78 -1.72
N THR A 76 -13.51 8.68 -0.81
CA THR A 76 -12.72 8.99 0.40
C THR A 76 -12.59 7.76 1.31
N ALA A 77 -13.68 7.01 1.53
CA ALA A 77 -13.64 5.79 2.34
C ALA A 77 -12.73 4.71 1.73
N THR A 78 -12.77 4.53 0.41
CA THR A 78 -11.89 3.60 -0.31
C THR A 78 -10.43 4.02 -0.19
N ALA A 79 -10.13 5.30 -0.45
CA ALA A 79 -8.77 5.82 -0.35
C ALA A 79 -8.20 5.70 1.07
N ARG A 80 -9.03 5.95 2.07
CA ARG A 80 -8.69 5.79 3.48
C ARG A 80 -8.34 4.34 3.82
N LEU A 81 -9.21 3.41 3.46
CA LEU A 81 -9.01 1.99 3.76
C LEU A 81 -7.78 1.43 3.02
N ALA A 82 -7.63 1.76 1.75
CA ALA A 82 -6.51 1.29 0.94
C ALA A 82 -5.17 1.83 1.45
N SER A 83 -5.07 3.15 1.62
CA SER A 83 -3.83 3.77 2.11
C SER A 83 -3.47 3.33 3.53
N ALA A 84 -4.44 3.07 4.40
CA ALA A 84 -4.18 2.58 5.76
C ALA A 84 -3.58 1.18 5.81
N ARG A 85 -3.89 0.33 4.82
CA ARG A 85 -3.30 -1.02 4.67
C ARG A 85 -1.87 -0.97 4.18
N LEU A 86 -1.56 0.00 3.33
CA LEU A 86 -0.24 0.17 2.75
C LEU A 86 0.70 0.93 3.67
N ILE A 87 0.18 1.89 4.45
CA ILE A 87 0.99 2.83 5.21
C ILE A 87 0.48 2.94 6.66
N PRO A 88 1.08 2.16 7.58
CA PRO A 88 0.90 2.34 9.02
C PRO A 88 1.31 3.76 9.47
N LEU A 89 0.66 4.29 10.52
CA LEU A 89 0.94 5.67 10.97
C LEU A 89 2.38 5.86 11.48
N ALA A 90 2.97 4.84 12.09
CA ALA A 90 4.36 4.89 12.55
C ALA A 90 5.34 4.99 11.37
N GLU A 91 5.13 4.18 10.34
CA GLU A 91 5.94 4.21 9.12
C GLU A 91 5.76 5.52 8.36
N LEU A 92 4.52 6.04 8.28
CA LEU A 92 4.25 7.36 7.71
C LEU A 92 5.01 8.46 8.45
N ALA A 93 5.01 8.45 9.79
CA ALA A 93 5.72 9.44 10.59
C ALA A 93 7.22 9.44 10.29
N VAL A 94 7.85 8.25 10.30
CA VAL A 94 9.28 8.10 10.02
C VAL A 94 9.59 8.56 8.60
N ALA A 95 8.80 8.14 7.61
CA ALA A 95 8.99 8.52 6.22
C ALA A 95 8.83 10.03 5.98
N LEU A 96 7.85 10.67 6.62
CA LEU A 96 7.69 12.12 6.56
C LEU A 96 8.89 12.84 7.20
N VAL A 97 9.46 12.33 8.28
CA VAL A 97 10.68 12.92 8.88
C VAL A 97 11.89 12.73 7.97
N ALA A 98 12.12 11.51 7.48
CA ALA A 98 13.23 11.19 6.59
C ALA A 98 13.16 11.98 5.28
N GLY A 99 11.95 12.19 4.75
CA GLY A 99 11.69 12.97 3.54
C GLY A 99 11.57 14.49 3.76
N GLY A 100 11.93 15.01 4.93
CA GLY A 100 11.88 16.45 5.21
C GLY A 100 10.47 17.06 5.20
N GLY A 101 9.44 16.23 5.39
CA GLY A 101 8.02 16.59 5.35
C GLY A 101 7.38 16.51 3.96
N GLY A 102 8.14 16.14 2.92
CA GLY A 102 7.65 16.06 1.55
C GLY A 102 6.93 14.75 1.23
N ILE A 103 5.78 14.83 0.55
CA ILE A 103 4.98 13.68 0.09
C ILE A 103 5.77 12.80 -0.90
N GLU A 104 6.46 13.42 -1.86
CA GLU A 104 7.26 12.72 -2.88
C GLU A 104 8.38 11.91 -2.22
N ALA A 105 9.17 12.56 -1.37
CA ALA A 105 10.28 11.91 -0.66
C ALA A 105 9.79 10.81 0.30
N ALA A 106 8.67 11.04 0.99
CA ALA A 106 8.05 10.01 1.83
C ALA A 106 7.57 8.80 1.01
N GLY A 107 7.00 9.03 -0.19
CA GLY A 107 6.62 7.97 -1.11
C GLY A 107 7.81 7.11 -1.53
N GLN A 108 8.93 7.77 -1.86
CA GLN A 108 10.19 7.08 -2.19
C GLN A 108 10.72 6.24 -1.01
N VAL A 109 10.70 6.77 0.21
CA VAL A 109 11.14 6.05 1.42
C VAL A 109 10.26 4.82 1.69
N LEU A 110 8.96 4.94 1.48
CA LEU A 110 7.99 3.87 1.73
C LEU A 110 7.89 2.86 0.58
N GLY A 111 8.43 3.17 -0.60
CA GLY A 111 8.24 2.36 -1.80
C GLY A 111 6.79 2.33 -2.27
N VAL A 112 6.06 3.43 -2.11
CA VAL A 112 4.65 3.59 -2.54
C VAL A 112 4.49 4.82 -3.43
N LEU A 113 3.37 4.91 -4.15
CA LEU A 113 3.11 6.07 -4.99
C LEU A 113 2.91 7.34 -4.11
N PRO A 114 3.40 8.51 -4.54
CA PRO A 114 3.17 9.78 -3.83
C PRO A 114 1.68 10.10 -3.63
N SER A 115 0.83 9.69 -4.57
CA SER A 115 -0.62 9.79 -4.47
C SER A 115 -1.19 8.99 -3.29
N THR A 116 -0.60 7.84 -2.97
CA THR A 116 -1.01 6.98 -1.85
C THR A 116 -0.66 7.62 -0.51
N VAL A 117 0.54 8.22 -0.42
CA VAL A 117 0.95 9.00 0.77
C VAL A 117 0.02 10.19 0.98
N ARG A 118 -0.29 10.93 -0.10
CA ARG A 118 -1.24 12.05 -0.05
C ARG A 118 -2.61 11.60 0.42
N ALA A 119 -3.16 10.55 -0.19
CA ALA A 119 -4.42 9.95 0.21
C ALA A 119 -4.40 9.54 1.69
N ARG A 120 -3.29 9.00 2.18
CA ARG A 120 -3.15 8.63 3.59
C ARG A 120 -3.29 9.84 4.51
N VAL A 121 -2.58 10.93 4.21
CA VAL A 121 -2.58 12.18 5.01
C VAL A 121 -3.92 12.89 4.95
N ASP A 122 -4.53 12.97 3.76
CA ASP A 122 -5.77 13.71 3.54
C ASP A 122 -6.96 13.02 4.21
N THR A 123 -6.94 11.69 4.29
CA THR A 123 -8.06 10.92 4.83
C THR A 123 -7.96 10.61 6.33
N LEU A 124 -6.95 11.12 7.04
CA LEU A 124 -6.80 10.89 8.49
C LEU A 124 -7.94 11.51 9.30
N THR A 125 -8.44 10.75 10.27
CA THR A 125 -9.33 11.26 11.32
C THR A 125 -8.56 12.18 12.27
N LEU A 126 -9.28 13.00 13.03
CA LEU A 126 -8.67 13.86 14.04
C LEU A 126 -7.81 13.08 15.05
N ARG A 127 -8.27 11.88 15.46
CA ARG A 127 -7.51 11.02 16.39
C ARG A 127 -6.19 10.56 15.76
N GLU A 128 -6.23 10.08 14.52
CA GLU A 128 -5.03 9.60 13.84
C GLU A 128 -4.07 10.74 13.51
N ARG A 129 -4.55 11.94 13.19
CA ARG A 129 -3.69 13.13 13.02
C ARG A 129 -2.90 13.41 14.29
N ARG A 130 -3.57 13.44 15.45
CA ARG A 130 -2.90 13.61 16.75
C ARG A 130 -1.86 12.51 17.02
N THR A 131 -2.19 11.27 16.68
CA THR A 131 -1.24 10.15 16.80
C THR A 131 -0.05 10.33 15.86
N LEU A 132 -0.28 10.71 14.60
CA LEU A 132 0.77 10.97 13.62
C LEU A 132 1.68 12.10 14.07
N ASP A 133 1.13 13.19 14.60
CA ASP A 133 1.89 14.34 15.11
C ASP A 133 2.81 13.91 16.26
N ALA A 134 2.30 13.12 17.21
CA ALA A 134 3.08 12.59 18.31
C ALA A 134 4.24 11.70 17.81
N LEU A 135 3.96 10.78 16.90
CA LEU A 135 4.95 9.89 16.30
C LEU A 135 5.99 10.65 15.46
N THR A 136 5.58 11.73 14.79
CA THR A 136 6.48 12.58 14.01
C THR A 136 7.44 13.35 14.93
N ILE A 137 6.96 13.84 16.07
CA ILE A 137 7.80 14.47 17.09
C ILE A 137 8.81 13.46 17.65
N GLU A 138 8.37 12.25 17.96
CA GLU A 138 9.22 11.15 18.42
C GLU A 138 10.29 10.80 17.39
N ALA A 139 9.90 10.54 16.13
CA ALA A 139 10.82 10.24 15.04
C ALA A 139 11.86 11.34 14.78
N ARG A 140 11.49 12.63 14.96
CA ARG A 140 12.44 13.76 14.86
C ARG A 140 13.45 13.77 16.00
N ARG A 141 13.02 13.48 17.23
CA ARG A 141 13.92 13.39 18.41
C ARG A 141 14.96 12.30 18.21
N ASP A 142 14.57 11.21 17.57
CA ASP A 142 15.45 10.08 17.26
C ASP A 142 16.24 10.25 15.94
N ARG A 143 16.26 11.47 15.36
CA ARG A 143 16.92 11.80 14.07
C ARG A 143 16.54 10.86 12.92
N GLY A 144 15.26 10.50 12.80
CA GLY A 144 14.77 9.54 11.80
C GLY A 144 14.76 8.08 12.26
N GLY A 145 15.14 7.80 13.51
CA GLY A 145 14.73 6.58 14.22
C GLY A 145 15.45 5.29 13.82
N ARG A 146 16.67 5.10 14.33
CA ARG A 146 17.29 3.78 14.59
C ARG A 146 16.56 2.96 15.69
N VAL A 147 15.35 3.34 16.05
CA VAL A 147 14.66 2.83 17.25
C VAL A 147 13.44 2.04 16.79
N ARG A 148 13.56 0.70 16.84
CA ARG A 148 12.51 -0.33 16.70
C ARG A 148 12.11 -0.84 15.31
N ALA A 149 12.71 -0.35 14.22
CA ALA A 149 12.47 -0.93 12.90
C ALA A 149 13.11 -2.33 12.75
N GLU A 150 14.35 -2.53 13.21
CA GLU A 150 15.06 -3.80 12.97
C GLU A 150 14.52 -4.98 13.80
N GLU A 151 14.11 -4.77 15.05
CA GLU A 151 13.69 -5.88 15.93
C GLU A 151 12.25 -6.36 15.68
N HIS A 152 11.35 -5.50 15.18
CA HIS A 152 9.95 -5.86 14.94
C HIS A 152 9.61 -6.13 13.46
N LEU A 153 10.24 -5.46 12.49
CA LEU A 153 9.91 -5.66 11.06
C LEU A 153 10.52 -6.95 10.48
N LEU A 154 11.69 -7.40 10.95
CA LEU A 154 12.29 -8.66 10.50
C LEU A 154 11.56 -9.88 11.07
N ALA A 155 11.19 -9.85 12.35
CA ALA A 155 10.49 -10.95 13.01
C ALA A 155 9.06 -11.15 12.47
N ALA A 156 8.33 -10.07 12.17
CA ALA A 156 6.95 -10.15 11.70
C ALA A 156 6.82 -10.47 10.20
N ARG A 157 7.81 -10.11 9.38
CA ARG A 157 7.74 -10.23 7.91
C ARG A 157 8.39 -11.50 7.35
N PHE A 158 9.31 -12.14 8.08
CA PHE A 158 10.03 -13.34 7.62
C PHE A 158 9.93 -14.56 8.53
N GLY A 159 9.25 -14.49 9.67
CA GLY A 159 9.02 -15.67 10.53
C GLY A 159 10.31 -16.27 11.13
N VAL A 160 11.37 -15.49 11.25
CA VAL A 160 12.64 -15.96 11.85
C VAL A 160 12.54 -15.85 13.37
N PRO A 161 12.67 -16.97 14.13
CA PRO A 161 12.71 -16.89 15.58
C PRO A 161 13.99 -16.18 16.03
N LEU A 162 13.84 -15.22 16.94
CA LEU A 162 14.95 -14.51 17.55
C LEU A 162 15.78 -15.49 18.39
N ALA A 163 16.98 -15.84 17.91
CA ALA A 163 17.99 -16.45 18.76
C ALA A 163 18.53 -15.37 19.69
N VAL A 164 18.21 -15.48 20.97
CA VAL A 164 18.77 -14.66 22.05
C VAL A 164 20.25 -15.01 22.17
N SER A 165 21.13 -14.01 22.11
CA SER A 165 22.54 -14.11 22.54
C SER A 165 22.83 -12.96 23.47
#